data_AF-A0A9P0PAV8-F1
#
_entry.id   AF-A0A9P0PAV8-F1
#
_cell.length_a   1.000
_cell.length_b   1.000
_cell.length_c   1.000
_cell.angle_alpha   90.00
_cell.angle_beta   90.00
_cell.angle_gamma   90.00
#
_symmetry.space_group_name_H-M   'P 1'
#
loop_
_entity.id
_entity.type
_entity.pdbx_description
1 polymer ?
#
loop_
_entity_poly.entity_id
_entity_poly.type
_entity_poly.pdbx_seq_one_letter_code
_entity_poly.pdbx_strand_id
1 'polypeptide(L)'
;MTDQDWDLIHQVHVKGSFKTSQAAFPIFKKQGYGRIIMTSSVAGLYGNFGQANYSAAKMGLVGLSHTVAKEGAKYNIHCNVIVPTAGSRLTEDILPPDLFAELRPELIAPVVAFLCHESCQENGSIIESAAGWAGKCAIFRSNGALLRSTVVDDVTVEKVRDKWDQICDLSNAKRMTSAQESTGALMEALEGLKNKVEEETVDTYEFGSKDAMLYALGVGASVANPQELQYLYEYHENYNILPTFYIIPAMQAVFASSIENVIPGKTISLEQVLHGEHYIEFLGEIPLEGKLTTKTKVVEVLDKGTGAVVVIDAESYDENGQLVLRNQCVTFAVKAGNFGGPRTGTKTISCQPKPNRNPDVSLTQKTSIDQAALYRLSGDRNPLHIDPSFAAVSGYDRPILHGLCTLGFSVRIVLSAFAGHNASLFTACKARFVKPVLPGQTLRVDMWREDNRIHFETIAVETNTVVIAGAYVDLKSVSITMPSKPSSQSLKSDAIFEFIIEEVKKNPQKAKSIGGVFLYKITKDKKEAKCWTMDLNKGEVYEGEPTSKANTTLTVADEDFILLAEGKLNPQQAFMKGKLKITGNIMLAQKLQPLLKANAKL
;
A
#
# COMPACT_ATOMS: atom_id res chain seq x y z
N MET A 1 18.76 -24.22 48.14
CA MET A 1 19.38 -22.88 48.10
C MET A 1 19.31 -22.33 49.52
N THR A 2 20.46 -22.08 50.12
CA THR A 2 20.59 -21.43 51.43
C THR A 2 20.70 -19.91 51.26
N ASP A 3 20.54 -19.15 52.35
CA ASP A 3 20.73 -17.68 52.32
C ASP A 3 22.15 -17.30 51.87
N GLN A 4 23.15 -18.09 52.29
CA GLN A 4 24.54 -17.88 51.87
C GLN A 4 24.71 -18.06 50.35
N ASP A 5 24.05 -19.04 49.74
CA ASP A 5 24.05 -19.24 48.29
C ASP A 5 23.42 -18.04 47.55
N TRP A 6 22.36 -17.45 48.13
CA TRP A 6 21.71 -16.27 47.57
C TRP A 6 22.61 -15.02 47.67
N ASP A 7 23.12 -14.77 48.87
CA ASP A 7 23.90 -13.59 49.21
C ASP A 7 25.21 -13.54 48.44
N LEU A 8 25.93 -14.66 48.35
CA LEU A 8 27.22 -14.69 47.65
C LEU A 8 27.06 -14.28 46.18
N ILE A 9 26.05 -14.81 45.50
CA ILE A 9 25.75 -14.51 44.09
C ILE A 9 25.38 -13.02 43.92
N HIS A 10 24.54 -12.46 44.79
CA HIS A 10 24.15 -11.05 44.71
C HIS A 10 25.28 -10.09 45.08
N GLN A 11 26.10 -10.46 46.07
CA GLN A 11 27.26 -9.67 46.48
C GLN A 11 28.28 -9.56 45.35
N VAL A 12 28.59 -10.68 44.68
CA VAL A 12 29.56 -10.69 43.58
C VAL A 12 28.99 -10.00 42.34
N HIS A 13 27.81 -10.41 41.87
CA HIS A 13 27.33 -9.93 40.58
C HIS A 13 26.71 -8.53 40.67
N VAL A 14 25.67 -8.35 41.49
CA VAL A 14 24.92 -7.08 41.53
C VAL A 14 25.70 -6.02 42.30
N LYS A 15 26.05 -6.30 43.55
CA LYS A 15 26.73 -5.33 44.43
C LYS A 15 28.14 -5.01 43.92
N GLY A 16 28.88 -6.00 43.41
CA GLY A 16 30.18 -5.80 42.79
C GLY A 16 30.14 -4.87 41.57
N SER A 17 29.21 -5.13 40.64
CA SER A 17 29.04 -4.28 39.44
C SER A 17 28.59 -2.86 39.80
N PHE A 18 27.66 -2.73 40.75
CA PHE A 18 27.24 -1.43 41.30
C PHE A 18 28.41 -0.68 41.90
N LYS A 19 29.20 -1.31 42.79
CA LYS A 19 30.32 -0.64 43.47
C LYS A 19 31.41 -0.20 42.52
N THR A 20 31.73 -1.04 41.53
CA THR A 20 32.73 -0.72 40.51
C THR A 20 32.28 0.45 39.64
N SER A 21 31.02 0.42 39.19
CA SER A 21 30.43 1.51 38.39
C SER A 21 30.34 2.81 39.20
N GLN A 22 29.91 2.73 40.46
CA GLN A 22 29.84 3.87 41.39
C GLN A 22 31.21 4.54 41.58
N ALA A 23 32.28 3.76 41.68
CA ALA A 23 33.63 4.29 41.84
C ALA A 23 34.16 4.96 40.55
N ALA A 24 33.85 4.39 39.38
CA ALA A 24 34.30 4.92 38.09
C ALA A 24 33.51 6.15 37.61
N PHE A 25 32.21 6.24 37.96
CA PHE A 25 31.30 7.24 37.40
C PHE A 25 31.75 8.70 37.60
N PRO A 26 32.24 9.14 38.78
CA PRO A 26 32.74 10.51 38.96
C PRO A 26 33.93 10.85 38.05
N ILE A 27 34.79 9.85 37.76
CA ILE A 27 35.95 10.01 36.88
C ILE A 27 35.48 10.23 35.44
N PHE A 28 34.61 9.35 34.95
CA PHE A 28 34.03 9.47 33.60
C PHE A 28 33.27 10.78 33.41
N LYS A 29 32.52 11.20 34.43
CA LYS A 29 31.78 12.48 34.41
C LYS A 29 32.72 13.68 34.29
N LYS A 30 33.85 13.67 35.02
CA LYS A 30 34.86 14.74 34.94
C LYS A 30 35.55 14.76 33.57
N GLN A 31 35.75 13.60 32.95
CA GLN A 31 36.42 13.47 31.65
C GLN A 31 35.48 13.73 30.46
N GLY A 32 34.16 13.66 30.65
CA GLY A 32 33.17 13.79 29.56
C GLY A 32 33.14 12.58 28.62
N TYR A 33 33.59 11.42 29.11
CA TYR A 33 33.59 10.16 28.36
C TYR A 33 33.60 8.97 29.33
N GLY A 34 32.75 7.97 29.05
CA GLY A 34 32.77 6.69 29.76
C GLY A 34 32.00 5.60 29.01
N ARG A 35 32.45 4.36 29.15
CA ARG A 35 31.77 3.16 28.63
C ARG A 35 31.75 2.10 29.73
N ILE A 36 30.57 1.64 30.08
CA ILE A 36 30.33 0.66 31.14
C ILE A 36 29.63 -0.55 30.53
N ILE A 37 30.09 -1.75 30.89
CA ILE A 37 29.48 -3.01 30.47
C ILE A 37 29.05 -3.79 31.70
N MET A 38 27.76 -4.15 31.72
CA MET A 38 27.21 -5.10 32.68
C MET A 38 27.13 -6.49 32.03
N THR A 39 27.49 -7.54 32.75
CA THR A 39 27.45 -8.92 32.23
C THR A 39 26.23 -9.67 32.74
N SER A 40 25.18 -9.76 31.93
CA SER A 40 23.98 -10.56 32.22
C SER A 40 24.16 -12.01 31.74
N SER A 41 23.08 -12.73 31.46
CA SER A 41 23.08 -14.09 30.89
C SER A 41 21.71 -14.45 30.31
N VAL A 42 21.66 -15.47 29.45
CA VAL A 42 20.40 -16.06 28.98
C VAL A 42 19.52 -16.54 30.14
N ALA A 43 20.13 -17.07 31.22
CA ALA A 43 19.42 -17.41 32.45
C ALA A 43 18.80 -16.18 33.14
N GLY A 44 19.45 -15.01 33.05
CA GLY A 44 18.87 -13.75 33.51
C GLY A 44 17.66 -13.31 32.68
N LEU A 45 17.73 -13.45 31.36
CA LEU A 45 16.66 -13.00 30.46
C LEU A 45 15.44 -13.94 30.45
N TYR A 46 15.67 -15.25 30.48
CA TYR A 46 14.64 -16.26 30.22
C TYR A 46 14.42 -17.23 31.40
N GLY A 47 15.26 -17.16 32.43
CA GLY A 47 15.29 -18.13 33.52
C GLY A 47 16.10 -19.38 33.18
N ASN A 48 16.53 -20.11 34.20
CA ASN A 48 17.09 -21.44 34.07
C ASN A 48 16.81 -22.29 35.32
N PHE A 49 16.55 -23.58 35.14
CA PHE A 49 16.19 -24.48 36.25
C PHE A 49 17.31 -24.54 37.29
N GLY A 50 16.94 -24.48 38.58
CA GLY A 50 17.89 -24.56 39.70
C GLY A 50 18.76 -23.32 39.95
N GLN A 51 18.58 -22.22 39.18
CA GLN A 51 19.46 -21.04 39.22
C GLN A 51 18.71 -19.74 39.59
N ALA A 52 17.77 -19.77 40.53
CA ALA A 52 16.94 -18.60 40.86
C ALA A 52 17.76 -17.37 41.36
N ASN A 53 18.73 -17.57 42.26
CA ASN A 53 19.65 -16.53 42.74
C ASN A 53 20.49 -15.90 41.60
N TYR A 54 21.02 -16.74 40.71
CA TYR A 54 21.83 -16.29 39.57
C TYR A 54 20.98 -15.55 38.54
N SER A 55 19.82 -16.09 38.17
CA SER A 55 18.89 -15.47 37.22
C SER A 55 18.41 -14.10 37.74
N ALA A 56 18.05 -14.01 39.03
CA ALA A 56 17.69 -12.75 39.68
C ALA A 56 18.84 -11.73 39.64
N ALA A 57 20.05 -12.14 39.99
CA ALA A 57 21.22 -11.26 39.96
C ALA A 57 21.53 -10.75 38.53
N LYS A 58 21.45 -11.63 37.52
CA LYS A 58 21.76 -11.29 36.12
C LYS A 58 20.70 -10.41 35.48
N MET A 59 19.41 -10.57 35.82
CA MET A 59 18.37 -9.63 35.41
C MET A 59 18.47 -8.29 36.17
N GLY A 60 18.88 -8.32 37.43
CA GLY A 60 19.16 -7.11 38.21
C GLY A 60 20.22 -6.20 37.58
N LEU A 61 21.21 -6.79 36.89
CA LEU A 61 22.22 -6.05 36.13
C LEU A 61 21.65 -5.35 34.89
N VAL A 62 20.61 -5.90 34.27
CA VAL A 62 19.88 -5.23 33.17
C VAL A 62 19.19 -3.97 33.70
N GLY A 63 18.46 -4.10 34.82
CA GLY A 63 17.82 -2.97 35.49
C GLY A 63 18.82 -1.88 35.91
N LEU A 64 19.96 -2.28 36.49
CA LEU A 64 21.04 -1.35 36.86
C LEU A 64 21.58 -0.62 35.63
N SER A 65 21.86 -1.33 34.53
CA SER A 65 22.37 -0.74 33.28
C SER A 65 21.40 0.29 32.70
N HIS A 66 20.10 0.00 32.66
CA HIS A 66 19.10 0.92 32.13
C HIS A 66 19.09 2.27 32.88
N THR A 67 19.29 2.25 34.20
CA THR A 67 19.35 3.47 35.02
C THR A 67 20.67 4.20 34.85
N VAL A 68 21.81 3.50 34.92
CA VAL A 68 23.15 4.11 34.75
C VAL A 68 23.29 4.75 33.36
N ALA A 69 22.75 4.11 32.31
CA ALA A 69 22.69 4.65 30.96
C ALA A 69 22.01 6.02 30.89
N LYS A 70 20.89 6.18 31.60
CA LYS A 70 20.11 7.43 31.66
C LYS A 70 20.81 8.51 32.49
N GLU A 71 21.38 8.14 33.64
CA GLU A 71 22.14 9.05 34.49
C GLU A 71 23.41 9.58 33.80
N GLY A 72 24.03 8.74 32.97
CA GLY A 72 25.27 9.01 32.24
C GLY A 72 25.11 9.73 30.90
N ALA A 73 23.93 9.66 30.27
CA ALA A 73 23.71 10.10 28.89
C ALA A 73 24.20 11.53 28.60
N LYS A 74 23.84 12.49 29.46
CA LYS A 74 24.24 13.90 29.29
C LYS A 74 25.74 14.18 29.49
N TYR A 75 26.50 13.19 29.97
CA TYR A 75 27.94 13.29 30.20
C TYR A 75 28.74 12.39 29.25
N ASN A 76 28.12 11.86 28.19
CA ASN A 76 28.72 10.89 27.25
C ASN A 76 29.27 9.64 27.99
N ILE A 77 28.52 9.18 29.00
CA ILE A 77 28.76 7.94 29.71
C ILE A 77 27.69 6.96 29.27
N HIS A 78 28.08 5.95 28.48
CA HIS A 78 27.16 4.91 28.02
C HIS A 78 27.30 3.66 28.88
N CYS A 79 26.17 3.00 29.14
CA CYS A 79 26.13 1.74 29.87
C CYS A 79 25.28 0.72 29.11
N ASN A 80 25.92 -0.37 28.67
CA ASN A 80 25.28 -1.45 27.93
C ASN A 80 25.42 -2.78 28.66
N VAL A 81 24.62 -3.77 28.27
CA VAL A 81 24.64 -5.13 28.80
C VAL A 81 25.15 -6.08 27.74
N ILE A 82 26.13 -6.92 28.09
CA ILE A 82 26.51 -8.09 27.31
C ILE A 82 25.86 -9.34 27.93
N VAL A 83 25.29 -10.20 27.07
CA VAL A 83 24.66 -11.48 27.41
C VAL A 83 25.47 -12.57 26.71
N PRO A 84 26.57 -13.05 27.34
CA PRO A 84 27.44 -14.03 26.70
C PRO A 84 26.87 -15.45 26.81
N THR A 85 26.94 -16.21 25.72
CA THR A 85 26.83 -17.67 25.74
C THR A 85 28.18 -18.26 25.35
N ALA A 86 28.93 -18.77 26.33
CA ALA A 86 30.26 -19.34 26.15
C ALA A 86 30.32 -20.75 26.75
N GLY A 87 31.19 -21.59 26.17
CA GLY A 87 31.45 -22.93 26.63
C GLY A 87 32.09 -22.88 28.01
N SER A 88 31.52 -23.63 28.95
CA SER A 88 32.09 -23.81 30.28
C SER A 88 32.54 -25.26 30.46
N ARG A 89 33.47 -25.50 31.40
CA ARG A 89 33.84 -26.88 31.81
C ARG A 89 32.63 -27.71 32.25
N LEU A 90 31.55 -27.07 32.70
CA LEU A 90 30.33 -27.75 33.14
C LEU A 90 29.42 -28.18 31.97
N THR A 91 29.66 -27.67 30.76
CA THR A 91 28.85 -27.92 29.56
C THR A 91 29.60 -28.72 28.48
N GLU A 92 30.86 -29.07 28.74
CA GLU A 92 31.75 -29.77 27.81
C GLU A 92 31.23 -31.17 27.44
N ASP A 93 30.79 -31.94 28.43
CA ASP A 93 30.23 -33.29 28.21
C ASP A 93 28.77 -33.29 27.73
N ILE A 94 28.14 -32.12 27.64
CA ILE A 94 26.71 -31.98 27.26
C ILE A 94 26.56 -31.58 25.79
N LEU A 95 27.47 -30.75 25.27
CA LEU A 95 27.38 -30.18 23.93
C LEU A 95 28.17 -31.01 22.92
N PRO A 96 27.75 -31.05 21.64
CA PRO A 96 28.57 -31.63 20.57
C PRO A 96 29.95 -30.95 20.52
N PRO A 97 31.05 -31.71 20.31
CA PRO A 97 32.41 -31.16 20.35
C PRO A 97 32.64 -29.99 19.39
N ASP A 98 32.08 -30.07 18.18
CA ASP A 98 32.21 -29.02 17.16
C ASP A 98 31.52 -27.72 17.59
N LEU A 99 30.36 -27.81 18.27
CA LEU A 99 29.68 -26.62 18.81
C LEU A 99 30.43 -26.06 20.01
N PHE A 100 30.95 -26.90 20.90
CA PHE A 100 31.72 -26.47 22.05
C PHE A 100 33.00 -25.71 21.64
N ALA A 101 33.68 -26.15 20.58
CA ALA A 101 34.86 -25.50 20.02
C ALA A 101 34.59 -24.08 19.48
N GLU A 102 33.35 -23.76 19.10
CA GLU A 102 32.94 -22.44 18.64
C GLU A 102 32.47 -21.51 19.78
N LEU A 103 32.13 -22.04 20.96
CA LEU A 103 31.67 -21.22 22.10
C LEU A 103 32.83 -20.58 22.89
N ARG A 104 33.81 -20.03 22.17
CA ARG A 104 35.03 -19.45 22.75
C ARG A 104 34.87 -17.97 23.13
N PRO A 105 35.37 -17.52 24.29
CA PRO A 105 35.27 -16.12 24.74
C PRO A 105 35.86 -15.10 23.77
N GLU A 106 36.88 -15.48 23.00
CA GLU A 106 37.55 -14.64 22.01
C GLU A 106 36.61 -14.14 20.92
N LEU A 107 35.52 -14.86 20.65
CA LEU A 107 34.51 -14.47 19.67
C LEU A 107 33.48 -13.48 20.22
N ILE A 108 33.43 -13.28 21.54
CA ILE A 108 32.55 -12.31 22.21
C ILE A 108 33.31 -11.00 22.47
N ALA A 109 34.62 -11.08 22.74
CA ALA A 109 35.45 -9.92 23.09
C ALA A 109 35.37 -8.75 22.08
N PRO A 110 35.35 -8.95 20.75
CA PRO A 110 35.20 -7.84 19.80
C PRO A 110 33.89 -7.05 19.95
N VAL A 111 32.79 -7.72 20.30
CA VAL A 111 31.49 -7.07 20.54
C VAL A 111 31.57 -6.15 21.76
N VAL A 112 32.17 -6.65 22.85
CA VAL A 112 32.40 -5.85 24.07
C VAL A 112 33.34 -4.69 23.79
N ALA A 113 34.43 -4.93 23.04
CA ALA A 113 35.38 -3.89 22.66
C ALA A 113 34.71 -2.77 21.85
N PHE A 114 33.85 -3.13 20.89
CA PHE A 114 33.10 -2.14 20.11
C PHE A 114 32.11 -1.35 20.97
N LEU A 115 31.37 -2.01 21.88
CA LEU A 115 30.48 -1.31 22.82
C LEU A 115 31.24 -0.34 23.75
N CYS A 116 32.55 -0.53 23.92
CA CYS A 116 33.45 0.33 24.68
C CYS A 116 34.23 1.34 23.81
N HIS A 117 34.03 1.34 22.49
CA HIS A 117 34.71 2.25 21.58
C HIS A 117 34.05 3.63 21.53
N GLU A 118 34.83 4.66 21.20
CA GLU A 118 34.36 6.06 21.17
C GLU A 118 33.26 6.28 20.12
N SER A 119 33.34 5.56 19.00
CA SER A 119 32.36 5.66 17.90
C SER A 119 31.02 5.00 18.22
N CYS A 120 30.94 4.15 19.25
CA CYS A 120 29.71 3.44 19.58
C CYS A 120 28.71 4.36 20.30
N GLN A 121 27.55 4.55 19.66
CA GLN A 121 26.45 5.38 20.17
C GLN A 121 25.38 4.56 20.91
N GLU A 122 25.57 3.24 21.06
CA GLU A 122 24.65 2.41 21.83
C GLU A 122 24.70 2.78 23.31
N ASN A 123 23.53 2.96 23.91
CA ASN A 123 23.39 3.27 25.33
C ASN A 123 22.10 2.63 25.88
N GLY A 124 22.20 1.87 26.97
CA GLY A 124 21.07 1.14 27.55
C GLY A 124 20.65 -0.10 26.75
N SER A 125 21.52 -0.62 25.89
CA SER A 125 21.23 -1.79 25.04
C SER A 125 21.62 -3.11 25.70
N ILE A 126 20.88 -4.16 25.35
CA ILE A 126 21.16 -5.54 25.74
C ILE A 126 21.60 -6.30 24.50
N ILE A 127 22.85 -6.77 24.49
CA ILE A 127 23.44 -7.46 23.35
C ILE A 127 23.79 -8.88 23.76
N GLU A 128 23.18 -9.86 23.11
CA GLU A 128 23.57 -11.26 23.19
C GLU A 128 24.70 -11.55 22.20
N SER A 129 25.66 -12.38 22.59
CA SER A 129 26.72 -12.81 21.68
C SER A 129 27.33 -14.15 22.05
N ALA A 130 27.60 -14.96 21.02
CA ALA A 130 28.17 -16.30 21.11
C ALA A 130 28.64 -16.75 19.72
N ALA A 131 29.71 -17.55 19.63
CA ALA A 131 30.14 -18.22 18.40
C ALA A 131 30.23 -17.31 17.14
N GLY A 132 30.67 -16.06 17.31
CA GLY A 132 30.77 -15.09 16.21
C GLY A 132 29.44 -14.47 15.76
N TRP A 133 28.34 -14.74 16.48
CA TRP A 133 27.04 -14.11 16.29
C TRP A 133 26.75 -13.10 17.41
N ALA A 134 25.96 -12.07 17.09
CA ALA A 134 25.41 -11.15 18.08
C ALA A 134 24.00 -10.69 17.69
N GLY A 135 23.14 -10.48 18.70
CA GLY A 135 21.77 -10.01 18.55
C GLY A 135 21.38 -9.01 19.64
N LYS A 136 20.49 -8.07 19.33
CA LYS A 136 19.97 -7.09 20.30
C LYS A 136 18.68 -7.60 20.93
N CYS A 137 18.64 -7.68 22.25
CA CYS A 137 17.45 -8.05 23.02
C CYS A 137 16.71 -6.77 23.47
N ALA A 138 15.38 -6.83 23.54
CA ALA A 138 14.56 -5.71 24.00
C ALA A 138 13.27 -6.21 24.68
N ILE A 139 12.71 -5.37 25.56
CA ILE A 139 11.43 -5.60 26.22
C ILE A 139 10.34 -4.90 25.40
N PHE A 140 9.31 -5.67 25.03
CA PHE A 140 8.13 -5.19 24.33
C PHE A 140 6.90 -5.31 25.22
N ARG A 141 5.97 -4.36 25.07
CA ARG A 141 4.67 -4.38 25.74
C ARG A 141 3.59 -4.53 24.68
N SER A 142 2.58 -5.37 24.91
CA SER A 142 1.36 -5.38 24.10
C SER A 142 0.68 -4.00 24.11
N ASN A 143 -0.27 -3.80 23.19
CA ASN A 143 -1.14 -2.61 23.23
C ASN A 143 -2.07 -2.61 24.45
N GLY A 144 -2.30 -3.79 25.06
CA GLY A 144 -3.18 -3.95 26.21
C GLY A 144 -4.65 -3.84 25.86
N ALA A 145 -5.51 -3.77 26.89
CA ALA A 145 -6.94 -3.60 26.74
C ALA A 145 -7.51 -2.77 27.89
N LEU A 146 -8.58 -2.02 27.62
CA LEU A 146 -9.40 -1.41 28.67
C LEU A 146 -10.25 -2.49 29.35
N LEU A 147 -10.16 -2.54 30.67
CA LEU A 147 -10.78 -3.57 31.52
C LEU A 147 -12.12 -3.14 32.13
N ARG A 148 -12.64 -2.00 31.68
CA ARG A 148 -13.90 -1.38 32.13
C ARG A 148 -14.40 -0.44 31.04
N SER A 149 -15.69 -0.11 31.04
CA SER A 149 -16.31 0.67 29.96
C SER A 149 -16.28 2.17 30.24
N THR A 150 -16.30 2.57 31.51
CA THR A 150 -16.20 3.97 31.94
C THR A 150 -15.18 4.16 33.05
N VAL A 151 -14.82 5.41 33.34
CA VAL A 151 -13.91 5.73 34.46
C VAL A 151 -14.51 5.46 35.85
N VAL A 152 -15.83 5.35 35.96
CA VAL A 152 -16.53 5.07 37.24
C VAL A 152 -16.83 3.59 37.44
N ASP A 153 -16.74 2.78 36.38
CA ASP A 153 -16.95 1.35 36.47
C ASP A 153 -15.80 0.69 37.26
N ASP A 154 -16.15 -0.33 38.03
CA ASP A 154 -15.18 -1.24 38.63
C ASP A 154 -14.61 -2.21 37.59
N VAL A 155 -13.41 -2.73 37.86
CA VAL A 155 -12.81 -3.82 37.09
C VAL A 155 -13.21 -5.14 37.74
N THR A 156 -13.86 -6.02 36.98
CA THR A 156 -14.22 -7.37 37.46
C THR A 156 -13.30 -8.44 36.88
N VAL A 157 -13.22 -9.60 37.55
CA VAL A 157 -12.42 -10.75 37.10
C VAL A 157 -12.90 -11.26 35.74
N GLU A 158 -14.22 -11.27 35.51
CA GLU A 158 -14.83 -11.68 34.25
C GLU A 158 -14.38 -10.77 33.12
N LYS A 159 -14.34 -9.45 33.34
CA LYS A 159 -13.91 -8.53 32.29
C LYS A 159 -12.42 -8.68 31.95
N VAL A 160 -11.59 -8.99 32.95
CA VAL A 160 -10.18 -9.35 32.73
C VAL A 160 -10.07 -10.63 31.91
N ARG A 161 -10.80 -11.68 32.28
CA ARG A 161 -10.83 -12.96 31.54
C ARG A 161 -11.27 -12.76 30.09
N ASP A 162 -12.36 -12.03 29.86
CA ASP A 162 -12.95 -11.83 28.54
C ASP A 162 -12.05 -10.97 27.62
N LYS A 163 -11.13 -10.21 28.20
CA LYS A 163 -10.13 -9.40 27.47
C LYS A 163 -8.73 -10.01 27.48
N TRP A 164 -8.55 -11.20 28.05
CA TRP A 164 -7.22 -11.76 28.30
C TRP A 164 -6.41 -11.96 27.01
N ASP A 165 -7.05 -12.48 25.96
CA ASP A 165 -6.39 -12.67 24.66
C ASP A 165 -5.90 -11.35 24.07
N GLN A 166 -6.68 -10.27 24.20
CA GLN A 166 -6.28 -8.92 23.77
C GLN A 166 -5.14 -8.36 24.62
N ILE A 167 -5.15 -8.58 25.94
CA ILE A 167 -4.08 -8.14 26.86
C ILE A 167 -2.75 -8.82 26.51
N CYS A 168 -2.80 -10.10 26.15
CA CYS A 168 -1.63 -10.92 25.84
C CYS A 168 -1.20 -10.87 24.37
N ASP A 169 -1.93 -10.18 23.49
CA ASP A 169 -1.58 -10.09 22.07
C ASP A 169 -0.31 -9.24 21.85
N LEU A 170 0.73 -9.89 21.30
CA LEU A 170 2.01 -9.29 20.96
C LEU A 170 2.19 -9.00 19.47
N SER A 171 1.17 -9.23 18.63
CA SER A 171 1.22 -9.01 17.18
C SER A 171 1.66 -7.58 16.81
N ASN A 172 1.24 -6.59 17.62
CA ASN A 172 1.54 -5.17 17.45
C ASN A 172 2.28 -4.60 18.66
N ALA A 173 3.10 -5.42 19.35
CA ALA A 173 3.78 -5.00 20.56
C ALA A 173 4.76 -3.84 20.32
N LYS A 174 4.79 -2.87 21.23
CA LYS A 174 5.63 -1.68 21.15
C LYS A 174 6.81 -1.77 22.11
N ARG A 175 7.97 -1.31 21.65
CA ARG A 175 9.16 -1.17 22.50
C ARG A 175 9.05 0.12 23.29
N MET A 176 8.94 0.02 24.61
CA MET A 176 8.95 1.17 25.52
C MET A 176 10.38 1.47 25.96
N THR A 177 10.82 2.72 25.81
CA THR A 177 12.19 3.14 26.10
C THR A 177 12.31 3.91 27.42
N SER A 178 11.21 4.46 27.92
CA SER A 178 11.16 5.22 29.18
C SER A 178 9.88 4.94 29.99
N ALA A 179 9.95 5.26 31.29
CA ALA A 179 8.77 5.19 32.14
C ALA A 179 7.71 6.22 31.71
N GLN A 180 8.16 7.40 31.24
CA GLN A 180 7.32 8.47 30.73
C GLN A 180 6.50 8.02 29.51
N GLU A 181 7.13 7.34 28.56
CA GLU A 181 6.47 6.78 27.38
C GLU A 181 5.39 5.76 27.77
N SER A 182 5.72 4.84 28.70
CA SER A 182 4.74 3.88 29.21
C SER A 182 3.55 4.53 29.91
N THR A 183 3.79 5.58 30.71
CA THR A 183 2.73 6.34 31.39
C THR A 183 1.91 7.17 30.40
N GLY A 184 2.53 7.77 29.38
CA GLY A 184 1.85 8.51 28.33
C GLY A 184 0.85 7.62 27.57
N ALA A 185 1.29 6.44 27.15
CA ALA A 185 0.43 5.46 26.49
C ALA A 185 -0.76 5.00 27.37
N LEU A 186 -0.58 4.96 28.70
CA LEU A 186 -1.68 4.68 29.62
C LEU A 186 -2.66 5.85 29.71
N MET A 187 -2.17 7.08 29.76
CA MET A 187 -3.03 8.27 29.80
C MET A 187 -3.88 8.38 28.53
N GLU A 188 -3.29 8.14 27.37
CA GLU A 188 -4.00 8.08 26.08
C GLU A 188 -5.14 7.04 26.10
N ALA A 189 -4.87 5.83 26.60
CA ALA A 189 -5.90 4.80 26.75
C ALA A 189 -7.02 5.23 27.73
N LEU A 190 -6.67 5.93 28.82
CA LEU A 190 -7.64 6.41 29.81
C LEU A 190 -8.45 7.62 29.33
N GLU A 191 -7.92 8.44 28.43
CA GLU A 191 -8.68 9.52 27.79
C GLU A 191 -9.84 8.96 26.96
N GLY A 192 -9.63 7.81 26.30
CA GLY A 192 -10.70 7.05 25.65
C GLY A 192 -11.86 6.65 26.57
N LEU A 193 -11.63 6.49 27.88
CA LEU A 193 -12.69 6.21 28.86
C LEU A 193 -13.45 7.46 29.35
N LYS A 194 -12.84 8.65 29.27
CA LYS A 194 -13.44 9.91 29.78
C LYS A 194 -14.38 10.54 28.76
N ASN A 195 -14.09 10.37 27.48
CA ASN A 195 -14.92 10.87 26.41
C ASN A 195 -16.02 9.85 26.11
N LYS A 196 -17.20 10.02 26.74
CA LYS A 196 -18.45 9.48 26.19
C LYS A 196 -18.78 10.27 24.92
N VAL A 197 -18.03 10.01 23.86
CA VAL A 197 -18.36 10.40 22.49
C VAL A 197 -18.28 9.11 21.69
N GLU A 198 -19.37 8.82 20.98
CA GLU A 198 -19.58 7.82 19.94
C GLU A 198 -18.36 6.97 19.57
N GLU A 199 -18.49 5.64 19.67
CA GLU A 199 -17.51 4.60 19.32
C GLU A 199 -16.59 4.99 18.13
N GLU A 200 -15.54 5.74 18.42
CA GLU A 200 -14.57 6.16 17.42
C GLU A 200 -13.55 5.02 17.30
N THR A 201 -13.70 4.21 16.25
CA THR A 201 -12.75 3.13 15.97
C THR A 201 -11.57 3.70 15.19
N VAL A 202 -10.36 3.40 15.64
CA VAL A 202 -9.11 3.82 14.99
C VAL A 202 -8.45 2.58 14.39
N ASP A 203 -8.14 2.64 13.10
CA ASP A 203 -7.42 1.59 12.38
C ASP A 203 -6.28 2.19 11.54
N THR A 204 -5.24 1.41 11.28
CA THR A 204 -4.09 1.88 10.50
C THR A 204 -3.87 1.01 9.27
N TYR A 205 -3.70 1.65 8.11
CA TYR A 205 -3.50 0.99 6.82
C TYR A 205 -2.16 1.40 6.21
N GLU A 206 -1.30 0.42 5.94
CA GLU A 206 -0.03 0.61 5.23
C GLU A 206 -0.18 0.12 3.79
N PHE A 207 0.31 0.90 2.83
CA PHE A 207 0.24 0.55 1.41
C PHE A 207 1.48 0.98 0.66
N GLY A 208 1.80 0.25 -0.40
CA GLY A 208 2.79 0.64 -1.39
C GLY A 208 2.30 0.46 -2.82
N SER A 209 3.22 0.59 -3.76
CA SER A 209 2.92 0.48 -5.20
C SER A 209 2.28 -0.86 -5.58
N LYS A 210 2.69 -1.95 -4.94
CA LYS A 210 2.11 -3.29 -5.14
C LYS A 210 0.60 -3.32 -4.87
N ASP A 211 0.17 -2.72 -3.76
CA ASP A 211 -1.24 -2.72 -3.35
C ASP A 211 -2.07 -1.85 -4.30
N ALA A 212 -1.54 -0.69 -4.67
CA ALA A 212 -2.16 0.22 -5.63
C ALA A 212 -2.31 -0.41 -7.02
N MET A 213 -1.27 -1.07 -7.54
CA MET A 213 -1.30 -1.76 -8.84
C MET A 213 -2.24 -2.98 -8.83
N LEU A 214 -2.24 -3.76 -7.73
CA LEU A 214 -3.17 -4.87 -7.55
C LEU A 214 -4.62 -4.38 -7.56
N TYR A 215 -4.91 -3.28 -6.87
CA TYR A 215 -6.22 -2.64 -6.93
C TYR A 215 -6.56 -2.18 -8.34
N ALA A 216 -5.63 -1.51 -9.04
CA ALA A 216 -5.85 -1.01 -10.39
C ALA A 216 -6.24 -2.14 -11.36
N LEU A 217 -5.53 -3.27 -11.33
CA LEU A 217 -5.90 -4.48 -12.06
C LEU A 217 -7.26 -5.03 -11.61
N GLY A 218 -7.50 -5.07 -10.29
CA GLY A 218 -8.75 -5.51 -9.68
C GLY A 218 -9.97 -4.68 -10.07
N VAL A 219 -9.79 -3.44 -10.49
CA VAL A 219 -10.85 -2.60 -11.06
C VAL A 219 -10.81 -2.52 -12.58
N GLY A 220 -9.91 -3.24 -13.25
CA GLY A 220 -9.89 -3.43 -14.70
C GLY A 220 -8.91 -2.57 -15.49
N ALA A 221 -7.94 -1.90 -14.85
CA ALA A 221 -6.86 -1.25 -15.59
C ALA A 221 -6.09 -2.32 -16.39
N SER A 222 -5.64 -1.99 -17.59
CA SER A 222 -5.00 -2.93 -18.50
C SER A 222 -3.84 -2.31 -19.25
N VAL A 223 -2.74 -3.04 -19.34
CA VAL A 223 -1.60 -2.69 -20.20
C VAL A 223 -1.95 -2.67 -21.70
N ALA A 224 -3.12 -3.19 -22.08
CA ALA A 224 -3.65 -3.03 -23.44
C ALA A 224 -3.98 -1.56 -23.78
N ASN A 225 -4.16 -0.71 -22.76
CA ASN A 225 -4.27 0.73 -22.88
C ASN A 225 -2.96 1.37 -22.39
N PRO A 226 -2.07 1.86 -23.29
CA PRO A 226 -0.78 2.44 -22.88
C PRO A 226 -0.90 3.57 -21.86
N GLN A 227 -1.98 4.36 -21.92
CA GLN A 227 -2.25 5.45 -20.99
C GLN A 227 -2.53 4.94 -19.56
N GLU A 228 -2.97 3.70 -19.38
CA GLU A 228 -3.21 3.09 -18.07
C GLU A 228 -1.94 2.50 -17.45
N LEU A 229 -0.82 2.47 -18.17
CA LEU A 229 0.47 2.04 -17.62
C LEU A 229 0.88 2.90 -16.43
N GLN A 230 0.43 4.16 -16.38
CA GLN A 230 0.62 5.06 -15.24
C GLN A 230 0.02 4.55 -13.91
N TYR A 231 -0.90 3.59 -13.96
CA TYR A 231 -1.49 2.94 -12.78
C TYR A 231 -0.89 1.56 -12.49
N LEU A 232 -0.06 1.03 -13.40
CA LEU A 232 0.39 -0.36 -13.44
C LEU A 232 1.92 -0.51 -13.47
N TYR A 233 2.65 0.61 -13.46
CA TYR A 233 4.11 0.63 -13.46
C TYR A 233 4.62 1.75 -12.55
N GLU A 234 5.21 1.36 -11.44
CA GLU A 234 5.71 2.24 -10.37
C GLU A 234 6.82 3.20 -10.80
N TYR A 235 7.51 2.90 -11.91
CA TYR A 235 8.53 3.79 -12.49
C TYR A 235 8.03 4.59 -13.69
N HIS A 236 6.73 4.56 -13.99
CA HIS A 236 6.15 5.44 -15.01
C HIS A 236 6.34 6.91 -14.59
N GLU A 237 6.73 7.78 -15.52
CA GLU A 237 7.01 9.19 -15.22
C GLU A 237 5.81 9.94 -14.59
N ASN A 238 4.60 9.51 -14.94
CA ASN A 238 3.34 10.02 -14.41
C ASN A 238 2.66 9.01 -13.48
N TYR A 239 3.42 8.15 -12.79
CA TYR A 239 2.85 7.14 -11.89
C TYR A 239 1.88 7.78 -10.89
N ASN A 240 0.70 7.20 -10.78
CA ASN A 240 -0.34 7.69 -9.88
C ASN A 240 -1.23 6.53 -9.41
N ILE A 241 -1.94 6.75 -8.30
CA ILE A 241 -2.86 5.78 -7.72
C ILE A 241 -4.28 6.14 -8.13
N LEU A 242 -5.07 5.15 -8.54
CA LEU A 242 -6.50 5.38 -8.81
C LEU A 242 -7.20 5.91 -7.54
N PRO A 243 -7.92 7.03 -7.59
CA PRO A 243 -8.44 7.68 -6.37
C PRO A 243 -9.36 6.79 -5.52
N THR A 244 -10.10 5.88 -6.16
CA THR A 244 -10.98 4.94 -5.47
C THR A 244 -10.24 3.83 -4.71
N PHE A 245 -8.92 3.69 -4.87
CA PHE A 245 -8.07 2.85 -4.00
C PHE A 245 -8.20 3.27 -2.54
N TYR A 246 -8.27 4.58 -2.30
CA TYR A 246 -8.31 5.16 -0.95
C TYR A 246 -9.66 4.98 -0.24
N ILE A 247 -10.61 4.26 -0.84
CA ILE A 247 -11.79 3.73 -0.15
C ILE A 247 -11.40 2.53 0.73
N ILE A 248 -10.38 1.76 0.35
CA ILE A 248 -9.96 0.54 1.05
C ILE A 248 -9.60 0.78 2.52
N PRO A 249 -8.77 1.79 2.88
CA PRO A 249 -8.47 2.08 4.29
C PRO A 249 -9.74 2.36 5.12
N ALA A 250 -10.65 3.18 4.59
CA ALA A 250 -11.91 3.50 5.26
C ALA A 250 -12.80 2.28 5.41
N MET A 251 -12.87 1.43 4.39
CA MET A 251 -13.64 0.19 4.43
C MET A 251 -13.08 -0.79 5.48
N GLN A 252 -11.75 -0.94 5.58
CA GLN A 252 -11.15 -1.79 6.60
C GLN A 252 -11.44 -1.27 8.02
N ALA A 253 -11.30 0.04 8.24
CA ALA A 253 -11.64 0.64 9.52
C ALA A 253 -13.12 0.43 9.89
N VAL A 254 -14.04 0.54 8.91
CA VAL A 254 -15.47 0.26 9.12
C VAL A 254 -15.71 -1.23 9.45
N PHE A 255 -15.01 -2.17 8.81
CA PHE A 255 -15.11 -3.59 9.14
C PHE A 255 -14.50 -3.94 10.50
N ALA A 256 -13.46 -3.22 10.93
CA ALA A 256 -12.89 -3.35 12.26
C ALA A 256 -13.78 -2.72 13.35
N SER A 257 -14.64 -1.76 12.99
CA SER A 257 -15.58 -1.14 13.92
C SER A 257 -16.68 -2.11 14.34
N SER A 258 -17.02 -2.10 15.63
CA SER A 258 -18.04 -3.00 16.22
C SER A 258 -19.45 -2.53 15.88
N ILE A 259 -19.87 -2.63 14.60
CA ILE A 259 -21.22 -2.21 14.19
C ILE A 259 -22.34 -3.15 14.67
N GLU A 260 -21.99 -4.29 15.26
CA GLU A 260 -22.93 -5.35 15.65
C GLU A 260 -24.10 -4.84 16.50
N ASN A 261 -23.88 -3.86 17.38
CA ASN A 261 -24.91 -3.35 18.32
C ASN A 261 -25.26 -1.88 18.10
N VAL A 262 -24.91 -1.32 16.94
CA VAL A 262 -25.15 0.10 16.62
C VAL A 262 -26.64 0.43 16.51
N ILE A 263 -27.47 -0.57 16.19
CA ILE A 263 -28.92 -0.39 16.09
C ILE A 263 -29.57 -0.71 17.45
N PRO A 264 -30.31 0.24 18.06
CA PRO A 264 -30.92 0.04 19.36
C PRO A 264 -31.77 -1.24 19.45
N GLY A 265 -31.42 -2.13 20.39
CA GLY A 265 -32.16 -3.37 20.65
C GLY A 265 -32.04 -4.43 19.56
N LYS A 266 -31.08 -4.29 18.64
CA LYS A 266 -30.81 -5.26 17.57
C LYS A 266 -29.32 -5.60 17.55
N THR A 267 -29.03 -6.85 17.23
CA THR A 267 -27.68 -7.29 16.88
C THR A 267 -27.68 -7.63 15.40
N ILE A 268 -26.77 -7.02 14.64
CA ILE A 268 -26.62 -7.25 13.21
C ILE A 268 -25.40 -8.12 12.93
N SER A 269 -25.57 -9.05 12.00
CA SER A 269 -24.50 -9.91 11.49
C SER A 269 -24.09 -9.46 10.09
N LEU A 270 -22.86 -9.76 9.69
CA LEU A 270 -22.27 -9.29 8.43
C LEU A 270 -23.12 -9.69 7.20
N GLU A 271 -23.75 -10.87 7.22
CA GLU A 271 -24.60 -11.36 6.13
C GLU A 271 -25.90 -10.56 5.93
N GLN A 272 -26.27 -9.71 6.90
CA GLN A 272 -27.44 -8.85 6.82
C GLN A 272 -27.10 -7.44 6.32
N VAL A 273 -25.81 -7.11 6.16
CA VAL A 273 -25.35 -5.77 5.83
C VAL A 273 -25.08 -5.66 4.33
N LEU A 274 -25.82 -4.77 3.69
CA LEU A 274 -25.61 -4.39 2.29
C LEU A 274 -24.95 -3.03 2.22
N HIS A 275 -23.93 -2.88 1.37
CA HIS A 275 -23.33 -1.58 1.07
C HIS A 275 -24.24 -0.83 0.09
N GLY A 276 -24.89 0.25 0.53
CA GLY A 276 -25.91 0.97 -0.23
C GLY A 276 -25.37 2.20 -0.97
N GLU A 277 -24.57 3.03 -0.31
CA GLU A 277 -23.96 4.21 -0.92
C GLU A 277 -22.54 4.42 -0.41
N HIS A 278 -21.72 5.06 -1.24
CA HIS A 278 -20.37 5.44 -0.87
C HIS A 278 -20.05 6.86 -1.31
N TYR A 279 -19.30 7.58 -0.47
CA TYR A 279 -18.72 8.88 -0.77
C TYR A 279 -17.24 8.88 -0.40
N ILE A 280 -16.41 9.53 -1.21
CA ILE A 280 -15.01 9.82 -0.91
C ILE A 280 -14.66 11.24 -1.36
N GLU A 281 -13.85 11.95 -0.57
CA GLU A 281 -13.34 13.30 -0.83
C GLU A 281 -11.89 13.44 -0.39
N PHE A 282 -11.09 14.07 -1.25
CA PHE A 282 -9.68 14.38 -1.03
C PHE A 282 -9.55 15.81 -0.53
N LEU A 283 -8.97 15.97 0.67
CA LEU A 283 -8.78 17.25 1.34
C LEU A 283 -7.34 17.76 1.26
N GLY A 284 -6.40 16.87 0.93
CA GLY A 284 -4.98 17.16 0.79
C GLY A 284 -4.31 16.25 -0.23
N GLU A 285 -3.01 16.44 -0.41
CA GLU A 285 -2.20 15.50 -1.18
C GLU A 285 -1.98 14.23 -0.36
N ILE A 286 -1.99 13.08 -1.04
CA ILE A 286 -1.82 11.77 -0.42
C ILE A 286 -0.56 11.15 -1.01
N PRO A 287 0.32 10.56 -0.20
CA PRO A 287 1.52 9.95 -0.74
C PRO A 287 1.17 8.72 -1.60
N LEU A 288 2.09 8.38 -2.50
CA LEU A 288 1.99 7.21 -3.38
C LEU A 288 2.35 5.90 -2.66
N GLU A 289 2.84 5.99 -1.43
CA GLU A 289 3.08 4.89 -0.50
C GLU A 289 3.09 5.44 0.93
N GLY A 290 2.84 4.61 1.93
CA GLY A 290 2.96 4.99 3.33
C GLY A 290 1.80 4.49 4.18
N LYS A 291 1.58 5.17 5.30
CA LYS A 291 0.60 4.80 6.31
C LYS A 291 -0.50 5.83 6.46
N LEU A 292 -1.74 5.36 6.53
CA LEU A 292 -2.91 6.17 6.89
C LEU A 292 -3.50 5.66 8.20
N THR A 293 -3.83 6.59 9.10
CA THR A 293 -4.63 6.30 10.30
C THR A 293 -6.06 6.74 10.05
N THR A 294 -7.02 5.83 10.09
CA THR A 294 -8.43 6.13 9.83
C THR A 294 -9.25 6.05 11.11
N LYS A 295 -10.07 7.07 11.34
CA LYS A 295 -11.02 7.14 12.44
C LYS A 295 -12.43 7.04 11.88
N THR A 296 -13.27 6.15 12.42
CA THR A 296 -14.65 5.98 11.97
C THR A 296 -15.64 6.39 13.05
N LYS A 297 -16.77 6.97 12.64
CA LYS A 297 -17.85 7.35 13.53
C LYS A 297 -19.21 7.08 12.90
N VAL A 298 -20.09 6.41 13.63
CA VAL A 298 -21.51 6.33 13.25
C VAL A 298 -22.14 7.70 13.44
N VAL A 299 -22.61 8.31 12.37
CA VAL A 299 -23.18 9.67 12.41
C VAL A 299 -24.70 9.70 12.35
N GLU A 300 -25.33 8.63 11.87
CA GLU A 300 -26.78 8.55 11.77
C GLU A 300 -27.25 7.09 11.65
N VAL A 301 -28.35 6.74 12.32
CA VAL A 301 -29.03 5.43 12.20
C VAL A 301 -30.52 5.69 11.93
N LEU A 302 -31.04 5.19 10.80
CA LEU A 302 -32.40 5.45 10.34
C LEU A 302 -33.24 4.17 10.30
N ASP A 303 -34.49 4.27 10.74
CA ASP A 303 -35.45 3.17 10.69
C ASP A 303 -36.24 3.20 9.37
N LYS A 304 -36.04 2.17 8.53
CA LYS A 304 -36.75 2.01 7.26
C LYS A 304 -37.86 0.96 7.34
N GLY A 305 -38.30 0.60 8.55
CA GLY A 305 -39.35 -0.38 8.80
C GLY A 305 -38.82 -1.81 8.75
N THR A 306 -38.62 -2.36 7.55
CA THR A 306 -38.10 -3.75 7.41
C THR A 306 -36.59 -3.86 7.51
N GLY A 307 -35.87 -2.74 7.57
CA GLY A 307 -34.42 -2.67 7.74
C GLY A 307 -33.99 -1.33 8.34
N ALA A 308 -32.70 -1.20 8.59
CA ALA A 308 -32.10 0.01 9.12
C ALA A 308 -31.02 0.54 8.17
N VAL A 309 -30.84 1.85 8.11
CA VAL A 309 -29.68 2.48 7.46
C VAL A 309 -28.70 2.92 8.53
N VAL A 310 -27.43 2.59 8.37
CA VAL A 310 -26.35 3.07 9.24
C VAL A 310 -25.41 3.91 8.37
N VAL A 311 -25.20 5.17 8.78
CA VAL A 311 -24.32 6.12 8.11
C VAL A 311 -23.06 6.26 8.96
N ILE A 312 -21.91 5.99 8.34
CA ILE A 312 -20.61 5.96 9.01
C ILE A 312 -19.68 6.90 8.25
N ASP A 313 -19.18 7.91 8.95
CA ASP A 313 -18.11 8.77 8.45
C ASP A 313 -16.76 8.13 8.81
N ALA A 314 -15.79 8.23 7.91
CA ALA A 314 -14.44 7.75 8.11
C ALA A 314 -13.44 8.82 7.64
N GLU A 315 -12.62 9.31 8.56
CA GLU A 315 -11.61 10.34 8.32
C GLU A 315 -10.22 9.72 8.38
N SER A 316 -9.43 9.86 7.31
CA SER A 316 -8.06 9.33 7.26
C SER A 316 -7.02 10.43 7.35
N TYR A 317 -6.02 10.18 8.19
CA TYR A 317 -4.93 11.07 8.54
C TYR A 317 -3.60 10.50 8.04
N ASP A 318 -2.72 11.36 7.54
CA ASP A 318 -1.34 10.99 7.16
C ASP A 318 -0.44 10.75 8.39
N GLU A 319 0.83 10.38 8.16
CA GLU A 319 1.80 10.15 9.24
C GLU A 319 2.13 11.40 10.06
N ASN A 320 1.87 12.59 9.54
CA ASN A 320 2.04 13.86 10.25
C ASN A 320 0.78 14.26 11.06
N GLY A 321 -0.29 13.47 10.97
CA GLY A 321 -1.57 13.75 11.62
C GLY A 321 -2.45 14.75 10.87
N GLN A 322 -2.17 15.04 9.60
CA GLN A 322 -3.01 15.89 8.76
C GLN A 322 -4.18 15.09 8.18
N LEU A 323 -5.40 15.63 8.28
CA LEU A 323 -6.59 15.06 7.63
C LEU A 323 -6.47 15.18 6.12
N VAL A 324 -6.47 14.04 5.40
CA VAL A 324 -6.29 14.00 3.95
C VAL A 324 -7.50 13.42 3.19
N LEU A 325 -8.32 12.59 3.84
CA LEU A 325 -9.50 11.97 3.23
C LEU A 325 -10.72 12.03 4.13
N ARG A 326 -11.89 12.20 3.51
CA ARG A 326 -13.18 11.88 4.09
C ARG A 326 -13.88 10.82 3.26
N ASN A 327 -14.35 9.78 3.91
CA ASN A 327 -15.22 8.77 3.33
C ASN A 327 -16.54 8.77 4.11
N GLN A 328 -17.64 8.46 3.42
CA GLN A 328 -18.91 8.15 4.07
C GLN A 328 -19.48 6.86 3.48
N CYS A 329 -19.66 5.88 4.35
CA CYS A 329 -20.27 4.60 4.04
C CYS A 329 -21.73 4.59 4.50
N VAL A 330 -22.65 4.27 3.61
CA VAL A 330 -24.07 4.10 3.95
C VAL A 330 -24.43 2.64 3.76
N THR A 331 -24.66 1.95 4.86
CA THR A 331 -25.04 0.54 4.84
C THR A 331 -26.52 0.35 5.15
N PHE A 332 -27.09 -0.72 4.60
CA PHE A 332 -28.46 -1.14 4.85
C PHE A 332 -28.46 -2.50 5.54
N ALA A 333 -28.88 -2.53 6.80
CA ALA A 333 -29.04 -3.74 7.58
C ALA A 333 -30.45 -4.32 7.37
N VAL A 334 -30.53 -5.43 6.65
CA VAL A 334 -31.77 -6.14 6.33
C VAL A 334 -32.35 -6.77 7.61
N LYS A 335 -33.68 -6.73 7.80
CA LYS A 335 -34.40 -7.24 8.99
C LYS A 335 -34.09 -6.52 10.32
N ALA A 336 -33.27 -5.47 10.30
CA ALA A 336 -32.88 -4.72 11.49
C ALA A 336 -33.70 -3.45 11.74
N GLY A 337 -34.87 -3.29 11.10
CA GLY A 337 -35.76 -2.14 11.32
C GLY A 337 -36.76 -2.32 12.48
N ASN A 338 -37.73 -1.41 12.58
CA ASN A 338 -38.75 -1.35 13.64
C ASN A 338 -38.16 -1.19 15.05
N PHE A 339 -37.06 -0.44 15.16
CA PHE A 339 -36.44 -0.09 16.44
C PHE A 339 -36.90 1.28 16.98
N GLY A 340 -37.75 1.99 16.23
CA GLY A 340 -38.34 3.25 16.65
C GLY A 340 -37.46 4.48 16.38
N GLY A 341 -36.47 4.34 15.50
CA GLY A 341 -35.59 5.44 15.07
C GLY A 341 -36.25 6.40 14.06
N PRO A 342 -35.55 7.51 13.72
CA PRO A 342 -36.01 8.45 12.72
C PRO A 342 -36.08 7.81 11.33
N ARG A 343 -37.12 8.12 10.55
CA ARG A 343 -37.28 7.57 9.17
C ARG A 343 -36.42 8.30 8.13
N THR A 344 -36.05 9.54 8.41
CA THR A 344 -35.31 10.44 7.53
C THR A 344 -34.15 11.06 8.27
N GLY A 345 -33.07 11.33 7.54
CA GLY A 345 -31.84 11.87 8.08
C GLY A 345 -31.30 13.04 7.28
N THR A 346 -30.31 13.73 7.84
CA THR A 346 -29.67 14.92 7.23
C THR A 346 -28.16 14.79 7.10
N LYS A 347 -27.56 13.71 7.64
CA LYS A 347 -26.10 13.54 7.69
C LYS A 347 -25.53 12.86 6.44
N THR A 348 -26.37 12.22 5.64
CA THR A 348 -25.94 11.56 4.40
C THR A 348 -25.61 12.58 3.31
N ILE A 349 -24.41 12.49 2.72
CA ILE A 349 -24.05 13.22 1.51
C ILE A 349 -24.95 12.76 0.36
N SER A 350 -25.69 13.68 -0.23
CA SER A 350 -26.77 13.34 -1.17
C SER A 350 -26.26 12.90 -2.54
N CYS A 351 -26.84 11.80 -3.05
CA CYS A 351 -26.76 11.44 -4.46
C CYS A 351 -27.43 12.52 -5.32
N GLN A 352 -26.96 12.69 -6.55
CA GLN A 352 -27.50 13.68 -7.49
C GLN A 352 -28.12 12.99 -8.70
N PRO A 353 -29.35 13.35 -9.12
CA PRO A 353 -29.95 12.77 -10.30
C PRO A 353 -29.10 13.08 -11.54
N LYS A 354 -29.10 12.18 -12.51
CA LYS A 354 -28.48 12.46 -13.81
C LYS A 354 -29.23 13.58 -14.54
N PRO A 355 -28.54 14.38 -15.39
CA PRO A 355 -29.20 15.33 -16.27
C PRO A 355 -30.25 14.67 -17.17
N ASN A 356 -31.38 15.36 -17.40
CA ASN A 356 -32.47 14.88 -18.25
C ASN A 356 -32.17 15.09 -19.75
N ARG A 357 -31.09 14.47 -20.23
CA ARG A 357 -30.61 14.51 -21.62
C ARG A 357 -29.82 13.24 -21.93
N ASN A 358 -29.48 13.01 -23.19
CA ASN A 358 -28.59 11.91 -23.57
C ASN A 358 -27.20 12.08 -22.94
N PRO A 359 -26.49 10.98 -22.60
CA PRO A 359 -25.12 11.06 -22.11
C PRO A 359 -24.21 11.73 -23.13
N ASP A 360 -23.26 12.52 -22.63
CA ASP A 360 -22.22 13.14 -23.45
C ASP A 360 -21.24 12.08 -23.96
N VAL A 361 -20.94 11.10 -23.11
CA VAL A 361 -20.03 9.99 -23.41
C VAL A 361 -20.58 8.71 -22.80
N SER A 362 -20.55 7.62 -23.57
CA SER A 362 -20.83 6.27 -23.08
C SER A 362 -19.67 5.36 -23.44
N LEU A 363 -19.03 4.76 -22.44
CA LEU A 363 -17.91 3.83 -22.64
C LEU A 363 -18.24 2.48 -22.00
N THR A 364 -17.74 1.40 -22.60
CA THR A 364 -18.01 0.04 -22.15
C THR A 364 -16.73 -0.71 -21.83
N GLN A 365 -16.75 -1.52 -20.78
CA GLN A 365 -15.69 -2.48 -20.50
C GLN A 365 -16.27 -3.79 -19.96
N LYS A 366 -15.80 -4.90 -20.50
CA LYS A 366 -16.16 -6.24 -20.01
C LYS A 366 -15.33 -6.60 -18.78
N THR A 367 -15.98 -7.06 -17.73
CA THR A 367 -15.31 -7.59 -16.54
C THR A 367 -14.79 -9.01 -16.80
N SER A 368 -13.75 -9.42 -16.10
CA SER A 368 -13.33 -10.83 -16.09
C SER A 368 -14.36 -11.70 -15.36
N ILE A 369 -14.45 -12.98 -15.70
CA ILE A 369 -15.18 -13.96 -14.88
C ILE A 369 -14.56 -14.10 -13.49
N ASP A 370 -13.25 -13.82 -13.36
CA ASP A 370 -12.50 -13.87 -12.10
C ASP A 370 -12.37 -12.47 -11.45
N GLN A 371 -13.14 -11.47 -11.90
CA GLN A 371 -12.95 -10.08 -11.46
C GLN A 371 -13.11 -9.93 -9.93
N ALA A 372 -14.11 -10.59 -9.35
CA ALA A 372 -14.34 -10.58 -7.90
C ALA A 372 -13.21 -11.30 -7.13
N ALA A 373 -12.66 -12.39 -7.72
CA ALA A 373 -11.56 -13.14 -7.13
C ALA A 373 -10.26 -12.33 -7.10
N LEU A 374 -10.04 -11.45 -8.08
CA LEU A 374 -8.92 -10.51 -8.09
C LEU A 374 -9.17 -9.31 -7.16
N TYR A 375 -10.33 -8.64 -7.29
CA TYR A 375 -10.63 -7.42 -6.53
C TYR A 375 -10.57 -7.64 -5.01
N ARG A 376 -11.10 -8.77 -4.52
CA ARG A 376 -11.10 -9.12 -3.08
C ARG A 376 -9.71 -9.13 -2.45
N LEU A 377 -8.65 -9.32 -3.24
CA LEU A 377 -7.28 -9.30 -2.74
C LEU A 377 -6.88 -7.93 -2.21
N SER A 378 -7.57 -6.87 -2.64
CA SER A 378 -7.36 -5.49 -2.18
C SER A 378 -7.95 -5.21 -0.79
N GLY A 379 -8.82 -6.06 -0.24
CA GLY A 379 -9.28 -5.90 1.14
C GLY A 379 -10.61 -6.55 1.51
N ASP A 380 -11.62 -6.50 0.63
CA ASP A 380 -12.95 -7.05 0.93
C ASP A 380 -12.97 -8.57 0.71
N ARG A 381 -12.83 -9.32 1.80
CA ARG A 381 -12.77 -10.78 1.81
C ARG A 381 -14.14 -11.46 1.96
N ASN A 382 -15.25 -10.72 1.92
CA ASN A 382 -16.60 -11.26 2.12
C ASN A 382 -16.86 -12.48 1.20
N PRO A 383 -17.25 -13.65 1.76
CA PRO A 383 -17.49 -14.87 0.98
C PRO A 383 -18.57 -14.72 -0.09
N LEU A 384 -19.50 -13.76 0.04
CA LEU A 384 -20.54 -13.43 -0.94
C LEU A 384 -20.01 -13.26 -2.37
N HIS A 385 -18.75 -12.85 -2.51
CA HIS A 385 -18.13 -12.53 -3.79
C HIS A 385 -17.31 -13.67 -4.40
N ILE A 386 -17.24 -14.84 -3.75
CA ILE A 386 -16.44 -15.97 -4.26
C ILE A 386 -17.04 -17.35 -3.98
N ASP A 387 -17.75 -17.52 -2.86
CA ASP A 387 -18.32 -18.79 -2.43
C ASP A 387 -19.78 -18.93 -2.91
N PRO A 388 -20.08 -19.88 -3.81
CA PRO A 388 -21.46 -20.10 -4.29
C PRO A 388 -22.43 -20.50 -3.19
N SER A 389 -22.00 -21.26 -2.17
CA SER A 389 -22.86 -21.68 -1.07
C SER A 389 -23.24 -20.48 -0.20
N PHE A 390 -22.29 -19.58 0.07
CA PHE A 390 -22.57 -18.36 0.81
C PHE A 390 -23.48 -17.41 0.02
N ALA A 391 -23.20 -17.22 -1.28
CA ALA A 391 -24.04 -16.39 -2.14
C ALA A 391 -25.49 -16.88 -2.18
N ALA A 392 -25.72 -18.20 -2.27
CA ALA A 392 -27.05 -18.80 -2.25
C ALA A 392 -27.80 -18.53 -0.94
N VAL A 393 -27.13 -18.65 0.22
CA VAL A 393 -27.72 -18.33 1.53
C VAL A 393 -28.06 -16.84 1.64
N SER A 394 -27.26 -15.97 1.03
CA SER A 394 -27.52 -14.53 0.94
C SER A 394 -28.56 -14.14 -0.13
N GLY A 395 -29.17 -15.10 -0.82
CA GLY A 395 -30.26 -14.86 -1.78
C GLY A 395 -29.80 -14.56 -3.22
N TYR A 396 -28.59 -14.96 -3.60
CA TYR A 396 -28.05 -14.82 -4.94
C TYR A 396 -27.74 -16.19 -5.57
N ASP A 397 -28.12 -16.38 -6.84
CA ASP A 397 -27.92 -17.66 -7.54
C ASP A 397 -26.43 -18.05 -7.71
N ARG A 398 -25.53 -17.06 -7.62
CA ARG A 398 -24.08 -17.21 -7.75
C ARG A 398 -23.36 -15.99 -7.15
N PRO A 399 -22.05 -16.06 -6.90
CA PRO A 399 -21.29 -14.93 -6.39
C PRO A 399 -21.42 -13.68 -7.27
N ILE A 400 -21.63 -12.54 -6.62
CA ILE A 400 -21.77 -11.23 -7.27
C ILE A 400 -20.45 -10.45 -7.20
N LEU A 401 -20.23 -9.53 -8.13
CA LEU A 401 -19.11 -8.60 -8.08
C LEU A 401 -19.32 -7.56 -6.98
N HIS A 402 -18.24 -7.15 -6.31
CA HIS A 402 -18.29 -6.07 -5.32
C HIS A 402 -18.84 -4.77 -5.92
N GLY A 403 -19.74 -4.08 -5.22
CA GLY A 403 -20.24 -2.78 -5.65
C GLY A 403 -19.11 -1.75 -5.81
N LEU A 404 -18.14 -1.76 -4.88
CA LEU A 404 -16.94 -0.92 -4.93
C LEU A 404 -16.00 -1.26 -6.09
N CYS A 405 -15.95 -2.52 -6.55
CA CYS A 405 -15.23 -2.87 -7.77
C CYS A 405 -15.88 -2.21 -8.99
N THR A 406 -17.20 -2.31 -9.09
CA THR A 406 -17.99 -1.64 -10.16
C THR A 406 -17.78 -0.13 -10.12
N LEU A 407 -17.75 0.48 -8.92
CA LEU A 407 -17.42 1.91 -8.76
C LEU A 407 -16.02 2.25 -9.27
N GLY A 408 -15.02 1.42 -8.94
CA GLY A 408 -13.65 1.61 -9.42
C GLY A 408 -13.52 1.53 -10.95
N PHE A 409 -14.25 0.62 -11.60
CA PHE A 409 -14.39 0.61 -13.06
C PHE A 409 -14.96 1.94 -13.56
N SER A 410 -16.09 2.38 -12.98
CA SER A 410 -16.79 3.57 -13.43
C SER A 410 -15.96 4.84 -13.28
N VAL A 411 -15.29 5.02 -12.13
CA VAL A 411 -14.42 6.18 -11.90
C VAL A 411 -13.20 6.16 -12.81
N ARG A 412 -12.54 5.00 -13.03
CA ARG A 412 -11.43 4.94 -14.01
C ARG A 412 -11.90 5.36 -15.40
N ILE A 413 -13.07 4.88 -15.83
CA ILE A 413 -13.64 5.22 -17.13
C ILE A 413 -13.96 6.73 -17.20
N VAL A 414 -14.52 7.32 -16.15
CA VAL A 414 -14.73 8.79 -16.05
C VAL A 414 -13.40 9.54 -16.19
N LEU A 415 -12.35 9.11 -15.50
CA LEU A 415 -11.02 9.72 -15.58
C LEU A 415 -10.42 9.61 -16.99
N SER A 416 -10.64 8.49 -17.69
CA SER A 416 -10.19 8.33 -19.07
C SER A 416 -10.85 9.33 -20.02
N ALA A 417 -12.16 9.59 -19.85
CA ALA A 417 -12.93 10.45 -20.74
C ALA A 417 -12.73 11.96 -20.44
N PHE A 418 -12.66 12.33 -19.15
CA PHE A 418 -12.75 13.72 -18.71
C PHE A 418 -11.54 14.24 -17.95
N ALA A 419 -10.54 13.40 -17.67
CA ALA A 419 -9.30 13.80 -16.98
C ALA A 419 -8.03 13.39 -17.75
N GLY A 420 -8.14 12.83 -18.95
CA GLY A 420 -6.98 12.32 -19.71
C GLY A 420 -6.17 11.29 -18.93
N HIS A 421 -6.86 10.47 -18.13
CA HIS A 421 -6.26 9.52 -17.17
C HIS A 421 -5.46 10.19 -16.04
N ASN A 422 -5.53 11.50 -15.83
CA ASN A 422 -4.84 12.14 -14.70
C ASN A 422 -5.67 12.03 -13.41
N ALA A 423 -5.31 11.06 -12.56
CA ALA A 423 -5.93 10.86 -11.26
C ALA A 423 -5.79 12.06 -10.30
N SER A 424 -4.78 12.93 -10.46
CA SER A 424 -4.58 14.10 -9.57
C SER A 424 -5.65 15.18 -9.70
N LEU A 425 -6.45 15.11 -10.77
CA LEU A 425 -7.59 15.98 -11.01
C LEU A 425 -8.84 15.56 -10.22
N PHE A 426 -8.90 14.35 -9.68
CA PHE A 426 -10.01 13.89 -8.86
C PHE A 426 -10.10 14.67 -7.54
N THR A 427 -11.31 15.04 -7.12
CA THR A 427 -11.54 15.65 -5.79
C THR A 427 -12.54 14.87 -4.96
N ALA A 428 -13.66 14.44 -5.54
CA ALA A 428 -14.68 13.69 -4.81
C ALA A 428 -15.48 12.74 -5.72
N CYS A 429 -16.09 11.73 -5.12
CA CYS A 429 -17.05 10.86 -5.78
C CYS A 429 -18.18 10.48 -4.82
N LYS A 430 -19.42 10.47 -5.32
CA LYS A 430 -20.59 9.89 -4.64
C LYS A 430 -21.22 8.85 -5.56
N ALA A 431 -21.69 7.73 -5.00
CA ALA A 431 -22.44 6.72 -5.74
C ALA A 431 -23.46 5.98 -4.88
N ARG A 432 -24.55 5.51 -5.49
CA ARG A 432 -25.51 4.57 -4.91
C ARG A 432 -25.50 3.26 -5.70
N PHE A 433 -25.39 2.15 -4.97
CA PHE A 433 -25.49 0.80 -5.51
C PHE A 433 -26.95 0.37 -5.54
N VAL A 434 -27.44 -0.07 -6.71
CA VAL A 434 -28.87 -0.30 -6.93
C VAL A 434 -29.18 -1.77 -7.18
N LYS A 435 -28.32 -2.45 -7.95
CA LYS A 435 -28.48 -3.85 -8.36
C LYS A 435 -27.10 -4.54 -8.46
N PRO A 436 -27.03 -5.86 -8.25
CA PRO A 436 -25.78 -6.60 -8.34
C PRO A 436 -25.27 -6.68 -9.78
N VAL A 437 -23.95 -6.78 -9.91
CA VAL A 437 -23.25 -7.15 -11.15
C VAL A 437 -22.73 -8.57 -11.00
N LEU A 438 -22.75 -9.35 -12.07
CA LEU A 438 -22.14 -10.68 -12.11
C LEU A 438 -20.75 -10.59 -12.77
N PRO A 439 -19.70 -11.21 -12.20
CA PRO A 439 -18.40 -11.29 -12.87
C PRO A 439 -18.54 -11.87 -14.29
N GLY A 440 -17.90 -11.24 -15.27
CA GLY A 440 -18.00 -11.57 -16.68
C GLY A 440 -18.99 -10.71 -17.48
N GLN A 441 -19.86 -9.95 -16.82
CA GLN A 441 -20.75 -8.99 -17.47
C GLN A 441 -20.01 -7.76 -17.99
N THR A 442 -20.64 -7.09 -18.94
CA THR A 442 -20.14 -5.85 -19.55
C THR A 442 -20.76 -4.66 -18.85
N LEU A 443 -19.90 -3.77 -18.36
CA LEU A 443 -20.29 -2.50 -17.76
C LEU A 443 -20.30 -1.42 -18.84
N ARG A 444 -21.40 -0.67 -18.96
CA ARG A 444 -21.47 0.60 -19.68
C ARG A 444 -21.56 1.74 -18.69
N VAL A 445 -20.71 2.74 -18.83
CA VAL A 445 -20.71 3.96 -18.01
C VAL A 445 -21.22 5.09 -18.89
N ASP A 446 -22.43 5.55 -18.61
CA ASP A 446 -23.04 6.71 -19.25
C ASP A 446 -22.69 7.95 -18.42
N MET A 447 -22.14 8.99 -19.07
CA MET A 447 -21.55 10.15 -18.40
C MET A 447 -22.12 11.46 -18.94
N TRP A 448 -22.39 12.39 -18.03
CA TRP A 448 -22.88 13.74 -18.34
C TRP A 448 -22.01 14.77 -17.62
N ARG A 449 -21.44 15.69 -18.38
CA ARG A 449 -20.63 16.78 -17.84
C ARG A 449 -21.51 17.99 -17.50
N GLU A 450 -21.39 18.47 -16.28
CA GLU A 450 -21.91 19.77 -15.81
C GLU A 450 -20.73 20.52 -15.16
N ASP A 451 -20.11 21.44 -15.91
CA ASP A 451 -18.86 22.11 -15.56
C ASP A 451 -17.70 21.14 -15.23
N ASN A 452 -17.32 21.08 -13.95
CA ASN A 452 -16.27 20.25 -13.39
C ASN A 452 -16.81 18.98 -12.71
N ARG A 453 -18.14 18.80 -12.68
CA ARG A 453 -18.79 17.61 -12.17
C ARG A 453 -19.20 16.71 -13.33
N ILE A 454 -18.81 15.45 -13.25
CA ILE A 454 -19.24 14.40 -14.19
C ILE A 454 -20.26 13.52 -13.48
N HIS A 455 -21.54 13.70 -13.82
CA HIS A 455 -22.57 12.75 -13.41
C HIS A 455 -22.41 11.46 -14.19
N PHE A 456 -22.66 10.31 -13.57
CA PHE A 456 -22.62 9.04 -14.27
C PHE A 456 -23.63 8.02 -13.76
N GLU A 457 -24.01 7.11 -14.65
CA GLU A 457 -24.73 5.87 -14.34
C GLU A 457 -23.93 4.70 -14.88
N THR A 458 -24.00 3.56 -14.20
CA THR A 458 -23.37 2.32 -14.67
C THR A 458 -24.42 1.27 -14.91
N ILE A 459 -24.35 0.61 -16.06
CA ILE A 459 -25.34 -0.32 -16.58
C ILE A 459 -24.66 -1.65 -16.90
N ALA A 460 -25.22 -2.75 -16.41
CA ALA A 460 -24.88 -4.09 -16.89
C ALA A 460 -25.58 -4.29 -18.25
N VAL A 461 -24.79 -4.39 -19.32
CA VAL A 461 -25.28 -4.34 -20.72
C VAL A 461 -26.17 -5.54 -21.03
N GLU A 462 -25.78 -6.73 -20.60
CA GLU A 462 -26.47 -7.99 -20.91
C GLU A 462 -27.91 -8.01 -20.38
N THR A 463 -28.18 -7.30 -19.29
CA THR A 463 -29.51 -7.22 -18.66
C THR A 463 -30.14 -5.83 -18.77
N ASN A 464 -29.46 -4.88 -19.42
CA ASN A 464 -29.82 -3.47 -19.48
C ASN A 464 -30.25 -2.89 -18.11
N THR A 465 -29.53 -3.28 -17.05
CA THR A 465 -29.88 -2.96 -15.67
C THR A 465 -28.95 -1.89 -15.12
N VAL A 466 -29.51 -0.81 -14.56
CA VAL A 466 -28.72 0.19 -13.83
C VAL A 466 -28.23 -0.41 -12.51
N VAL A 467 -26.91 -0.43 -12.33
CA VAL A 467 -26.23 -1.00 -11.15
C VAL A 467 -25.64 0.07 -10.24
N ILE A 468 -25.22 1.21 -10.81
CA ILE A 468 -24.86 2.43 -10.06
C ILE A 468 -25.71 3.59 -10.59
N ALA A 469 -26.35 4.32 -9.68
CA ALA A 469 -27.17 5.47 -10.00
C ALA A 469 -26.89 6.66 -9.07
N GLY A 470 -27.39 7.84 -9.45
CA GLY A 470 -27.29 9.05 -8.64
C GLY A 470 -25.85 9.50 -8.38
N ALA A 471 -24.91 9.06 -9.23
CA ALA A 471 -23.49 9.13 -8.97
C ALA A 471 -22.84 10.32 -9.70
N TYR A 472 -21.75 10.82 -9.12
CA TYR A 472 -20.95 11.86 -9.73
C TYR A 472 -19.49 11.76 -9.30
N VAL A 473 -18.60 12.30 -10.14
CA VAL A 473 -17.20 12.60 -9.82
C VAL A 473 -16.99 14.11 -9.96
N ASP A 474 -16.37 14.73 -8.97
CA ASP A 474 -15.88 16.10 -9.04
C ASP A 474 -14.41 16.10 -9.45
N LEU A 475 -14.06 16.99 -10.38
CA LEU A 475 -12.71 17.19 -10.88
C LEU A 475 -12.24 18.63 -10.62
N LYS A 476 -10.94 18.83 -10.40
CA LYS A 476 -10.30 20.17 -10.33
C LYS A 476 -10.46 20.91 -11.65
N SER A 477 -10.34 20.19 -12.76
CA SER A 477 -10.54 20.69 -14.12
C SER A 477 -10.86 19.53 -15.06
N VAL A 478 -11.56 19.80 -16.15
CA VAL A 478 -11.89 18.79 -17.18
C VAL A 478 -10.93 18.90 -18.36
N SER A 479 -10.32 17.78 -18.74
CA SER A 479 -9.57 17.59 -19.98
C SER A 479 -10.30 16.56 -20.82
N ILE A 480 -10.99 17.02 -21.88
CA ILE A 480 -11.68 16.10 -22.79
C ILE A 480 -10.65 15.42 -23.66
N THR A 481 -10.47 14.12 -23.46
CA THR A 481 -9.73 13.27 -24.39
C THR A 481 -10.76 12.54 -25.22
N MET A 482 -11.13 13.10 -26.37
CA MET A 482 -11.98 12.37 -27.32
C MET A 482 -11.21 11.10 -27.71
N PRO A 483 -11.79 9.89 -27.55
CA PRO A 483 -11.14 8.69 -28.00
C PRO A 483 -10.93 8.83 -29.51
N SER A 484 -9.66 8.97 -29.92
CA SER A 484 -9.31 8.77 -31.30
C SER A 484 -9.82 7.39 -31.67
N LYS A 485 -10.71 7.33 -32.67
CA LYS A 485 -11.14 6.12 -33.36
C LYS A 485 -9.97 5.13 -33.36
N PRO A 486 -10.12 3.87 -32.90
CA PRO A 486 -9.00 2.95 -32.85
C PRO A 486 -8.37 2.92 -34.25
N SER A 487 -7.18 3.51 -34.39
CA SER A 487 -6.49 3.48 -35.68
C SER A 487 -6.11 2.02 -35.92
N SER A 488 -6.23 1.64 -37.17
CA SER A 488 -5.96 0.32 -37.76
C SER A 488 -4.95 -0.53 -36.99
N GLN A 489 -5.30 -1.81 -36.76
CA GLN A 489 -4.43 -2.94 -36.33
C GLN A 489 -3.04 -2.53 -35.82
N SER A 490 -2.80 -2.61 -34.49
CA SER A 490 -1.48 -2.40 -33.93
C SER A 490 -0.44 -3.29 -34.63
N LEU A 491 0.55 -2.66 -35.25
CA LEU A 491 1.68 -3.34 -35.89
C LEU A 491 2.84 -3.38 -34.91
N LYS A 492 3.66 -4.42 -34.97
CA LYS A 492 4.84 -4.52 -34.10
C LYS A 492 5.83 -3.36 -34.36
N SER A 493 5.84 -2.82 -35.58
CA SER A 493 6.58 -1.64 -35.99
C SER A 493 6.19 -0.36 -35.25
N ASP A 494 4.98 -0.29 -34.68
CA ASP A 494 4.48 0.92 -34.00
C ASP A 494 5.39 1.30 -32.82
N ALA A 495 5.79 0.32 -32.00
CA ALA A 495 6.70 0.52 -30.88
C ALA A 495 8.09 1.04 -31.31
N ILE A 496 8.56 0.64 -32.50
CA ILE A 496 9.84 1.13 -33.05
C ILE A 496 9.71 2.60 -33.46
N PHE A 497 8.59 3.00 -34.05
CA PHE A 497 8.36 4.41 -34.41
C PHE A 497 8.15 5.28 -33.17
N GLU A 498 7.51 4.79 -32.12
CA GLU A 498 7.44 5.49 -30.82
C GLU A 498 8.82 5.73 -30.23
N PHE A 499 9.69 4.72 -30.24
CA PHE A 499 11.09 4.88 -29.83
C PHE A 499 11.84 5.91 -30.70
N ILE A 500 11.66 5.88 -32.03
CA ILE A 500 12.28 6.85 -32.94
C ILE A 500 11.76 8.27 -32.67
N ILE A 501 10.46 8.44 -32.36
CA ILE A 501 9.88 9.73 -31.97
C ILE A 501 10.60 10.29 -30.74
N GLU A 502 10.80 9.48 -29.71
CA GLU A 502 11.53 9.92 -28.51
C GLU A 502 12.98 10.26 -28.81
N GLU A 503 13.67 9.45 -29.60
CA GLU A 503 15.09 9.63 -29.90
C GLU A 503 15.32 10.90 -30.74
N VAL A 504 14.43 11.19 -31.69
CA VAL A 504 14.47 12.44 -32.48
C VAL A 504 14.18 13.65 -31.59
N LYS A 505 13.26 13.55 -30.63
CA LYS A 505 12.99 14.61 -29.63
C LYS A 505 14.19 14.85 -28.70
N LYS A 506 14.85 13.79 -28.24
CA LYS A 506 16.04 13.86 -27.37
C LYS A 506 17.26 14.41 -28.11
N ASN A 507 17.41 14.11 -29.40
CA ASN A 507 18.58 14.44 -30.21
C ASN A 507 18.27 15.21 -31.52
N PRO A 508 17.66 16.41 -31.44
CA PRO A 508 17.17 17.13 -32.62
C PRO A 508 18.28 17.59 -33.58
N GLN A 509 19.48 17.89 -33.06
CA GLN A 509 20.63 18.25 -33.90
C GLN A 509 21.13 17.06 -34.72
N LYS A 510 21.13 15.85 -34.14
CA LYS A 510 21.53 14.61 -34.83
C LYS A 510 20.52 14.28 -35.93
N ALA A 511 19.22 14.41 -35.66
CA ALA A 511 18.16 14.26 -36.66
C ALA A 511 18.35 15.23 -37.84
N LYS A 512 18.51 16.52 -37.57
CA LYS A 512 18.74 17.56 -38.59
C LYS A 512 20.03 17.35 -39.40
N SER A 513 21.07 16.76 -38.81
CA SER A 513 22.33 16.45 -39.51
C SER A 513 22.19 15.36 -40.59
N ILE A 514 21.22 14.45 -40.44
CA ILE A 514 20.90 13.45 -41.45
C ILE A 514 20.11 14.11 -42.59
N GLY A 515 19.11 14.91 -42.23
CA GLY A 515 18.27 15.67 -43.16
C GLY A 515 17.39 14.80 -44.05
N GLY A 516 16.31 15.39 -44.56
CA GLY A 516 15.39 14.76 -45.51
C GLY A 516 14.11 14.16 -44.90
N VAL A 517 13.18 13.86 -45.79
CA VAL A 517 11.84 13.32 -45.50
C VAL A 517 11.77 11.87 -45.96
N PHE A 518 11.54 10.96 -45.02
CA PHE A 518 11.44 9.54 -45.26
C PHE A 518 10.01 9.08 -45.05
N LEU A 519 9.46 8.34 -46.01
CA LEU A 519 8.16 7.70 -45.90
C LEU A 519 8.36 6.19 -45.73
N TYR A 520 7.87 5.64 -44.64
CA TYR A 520 7.81 4.19 -44.41
C TYR A 520 6.42 3.68 -44.73
N LYS A 521 6.34 2.68 -45.60
CA LYS A 521 5.13 1.92 -45.91
C LYS A 521 5.27 0.54 -45.29
N ILE A 522 4.63 0.34 -44.14
CA ILE A 522 4.65 -0.93 -43.43
C ILE A 522 3.56 -1.83 -44.01
N THR A 523 3.96 -3.05 -44.37
CA THR A 523 3.07 -4.04 -44.96
C THR A 523 2.80 -5.20 -44.01
N LYS A 524 1.59 -5.73 -44.04
CA LYS A 524 1.17 -6.96 -43.38
C LYS A 524 0.41 -7.80 -44.39
N ASP A 525 0.71 -9.10 -44.47
CA ASP A 525 0.14 -10.00 -45.48
C ASP A 525 0.28 -9.47 -46.93
N LYS A 526 1.43 -8.83 -47.23
CA LYS A 526 1.77 -8.20 -48.53
C LYS A 526 0.90 -7.01 -48.94
N LYS A 527 0.05 -6.49 -48.06
CA LYS A 527 -0.71 -5.25 -48.27
C LYS A 527 -0.17 -4.13 -47.38
N GLU A 528 -0.20 -2.90 -47.87
CA GLU A 528 0.11 -1.73 -47.04
C GLU A 528 -0.89 -1.64 -45.89
N ALA A 529 -0.37 -1.76 -44.68
CA ALA A 529 -1.17 -1.76 -43.45
C ALA A 529 -1.11 -0.38 -42.79
N LYS A 530 0.04 0.29 -42.86
CA LYS A 530 0.26 1.59 -42.20
C LYS A 530 1.39 2.35 -42.88
N CYS A 531 1.40 3.68 -42.75
CA CYS A 531 2.52 4.50 -43.19
C CYS A 531 2.98 5.49 -42.11
N TRP A 532 4.28 5.77 -42.11
CA TRP A 532 4.93 6.67 -41.17
C TRP A 532 5.81 7.65 -41.91
N THR A 533 5.76 8.91 -41.51
CA THR A 533 6.64 9.95 -42.01
C THR A 533 7.68 10.31 -40.97
N MET A 534 8.93 10.37 -41.39
CA MET A 534 10.05 10.89 -40.63
C MET A 534 10.64 12.09 -41.39
N ASP A 535 10.24 13.29 -40.99
CA ASP A 535 10.74 14.57 -41.50
C ASP A 535 11.90 15.05 -40.62
N LEU A 536 13.10 14.59 -40.95
CA LEU A 536 14.31 14.93 -40.19
C LEU A 536 14.76 16.38 -40.43
N ASN A 537 14.23 17.08 -41.44
CA ASN A 537 14.49 18.52 -41.59
C ASN A 537 13.80 19.30 -40.46
N LYS A 538 12.60 18.86 -40.05
CA LYS A 538 11.84 19.45 -38.94
C LYS A 538 12.14 18.79 -37.60
N GLY A 539 12.71 17.57 -37.62
CA GLY A 539 12.89 16.77 -36.40
C GLY A 539 11.56 16.19 -35.93
N GLU A 540 10.70 15.79 -36.86
CA GLU A 540 9.36 15.28 -36.59
C GLU A 540 9.21 13.87 -37.15
N VAL A 541 8.54 13.01 -36.40
CA VAL A 541 8.17 11.65 -36.81
C VAL A 541 6.71 11.48 -36.43
N TYR A 542 5.88 11.05 -37.38
CA TYR A 542 4.44 10.93 -37.18
C TYR A 542 3.81 9.88 -38.10
N GLU A 543 2.67 9.35 -37.69
CA GLU A 543 1.88 8.42 -38.51
C GLU A 543 1.18 9.18 -39.64
N GLY A 544 1.28 8.67 -40.87
CA GLY A 544 0.65 9.24 -42.06
C GLY A 544 1.62 9.65 -43.17
N GLU A 545 1.03 10.11 -44.28
CA GLU A 545 1.76 10.57 -45.46
C GLU A 545 2.47 11.92 -45.20
N PRO A 546 3.58 12.20 -45.89
CA PRO A 546 4.39 13.36 -45.60
C PRO A 546 3.72 14.63 -46.14
N THR A 547 3.83 15.73 -45.38
CA THR A 547 3.30 17.04 -45.80
C THR A 547 4.07 17.65 -46.98
N SER A 548 5.27 17.13 -47.26
CA SER A 548 6.10 17.49 -48.40
C SER A 548 6.60 16.22 -49.12
N LYS A 549 7.07 16.35 -50.36
CA LYS A 549 7.50 15.18 -51.15
C LYS A 549 8.61 14.41 -50.42
N ALA A 550 8.37 13.13 -50.12
CA ALA A 550 9.39 12.26 -49.54
C ALA A 550 10.63 12.19 -50.44
N ASN A 551 11.82 12.36 -49.84
CA ASN A 551 13.09 12.13 -50.51
C ASN A 551 13.31 10.64 -50.75
N THR A 552 12.87 9.81 -49.80
CA THR A 552 13.07 8.36 -49.81
C THR A 552 11.82 7.67 -49.26
N THR A 553 11.35 6.65 -49.97
CA THR A 553 10.25 5.79 -49.49
C THR A 553 10.79 4.38 -49.27
N LEU A 554 10.53 3.82 -48.09
CA LEU A 554 10.90 2.47 -47.69
C LEU A 554 9.63 1.63 -47.53
N THR A 555 9.52 0.54 -48.26
CA THR A 555 8.41 -0.43 -48.10
C THR A 555 8.96 -1.73 -47.54
N VAL A 556 8.40 -2.18 -46.42
CA VAL A 556 8.92 -3.33 -45.66
C VAL A 556 7.78 -4.03 -44.92
N ALA A 557 7.89 -5.35 -44.72
CA ALA A 557 6.94 -6.08 -43.87
C ALA A 557 7.13 -5.73 -42.39
N ASP A 558 6.05 -5.72 -41.62
CA ASP A 558 6.06 -5.43 -40.18
C ASP A 558 7.16 -6.22 -39.43
N GLU A 559 7.23 -7.53 -39.68
CA GLU A 559 8.21 -8.41 -39.03
C GLU A 559 9.65 -8.17 -39.50
N ASP A 560 9.85 -7.89 -40.79
CA ASP A 560 11.18 -7.60 -41.33
C ASP A 560 11.70 -6.24 -40.85
N PHE A 561 10.81 -5.27 -40.59
CA PHE A 561 11.18 -3.97 -40.04
C PHE A 561 11.72 -4.07 -38.61
N ILE A 562 11.13 -4.95 -37.78
CA ILE A 562 11.68 -5.25 -36.45
C ILE A 562 13.09 -5.81 -36.55
N LEU A 563 13.29 -6.81 -37.40
CA LEU A 563 14.61 -7.42 -37.57
C LEU A 563 15.64 -6.41 -38.08
N LEU A 564 15.23 -5.43 -38.91
CA LEU A 564 16.09 -4.32 -39.34
C LEU A 564 16.44 -3.39 -38.17
N ALA A 565 15.47 -3.04 -37.32
CA ALA A 565 15.68 -2.17 -36.16
C ALA A 565 16.54 -2.84 -35.07
N GLU A 566 16.35 -4.14 -34.82
CA GLU A 566 17.19 -4.94 -33.91
C GLU A 566 18.60 -5.21 -34.47
N GLY A 567 18.84 -4.89 -35.75
CA GLY A 567 20.09 -5.20 -36.44
C GLY A 567 20.29 -6.68 -36.78
N LYS A 568 19.28 -7.54 -36.56
CA LYS A 568 19.29 -8.98 -36.91
C LYS A 568 19.14 -9.23 -38.41
N LEU A 569 18.54 -8.30 -39.14
CA LEU A 569 18.47 -8.31 -40.61
C LEU A 569 19.33 -7.16 -41.16
N ASN A 570 20.26 -7.49 -42.05
CA ASN A 570 21.08 -6.47 -42.70
C ASN A 570 20.26 -5.72 -43.79
N PRO A 571 20.24 -4.38 -43.81
CA PRO A 571 19.46 -3.61 -44.80
C PRO A 571 19.81 -3.88 -46.27
N GLN A 572 21.08 -4.13 -46.58
CA GLN A 572 21.51 -4.46 -47.95
C GLN A 572 21.00 -5.85 -48.36
N GLN A 573 21.08 -6.82 -47.44
CA GLN A 573 20.53 -8.16 -47.69
C GLN A 573 19.01 -8.15 -47.81
N ALA A 574 18.31 -7.34 -47.00
CA ALA A 574 16.86 -7.16 -47.10
C ALA A 574 16.46 -6.58 -48.46
N PHE A 575 17.21 -5.59 -48.96
CA PHE A 575 16.99 -5.02 -50.28
C PHE A 575 17.23 -6.03 -51.41
N MET A 576 18.37 -6.74 -51.39
CA MET A 576 18.71 -7.75 -52.40
C MET A 576 17.72 -8.92 -52.44
N LYS A 577 17.15 -9.29 -51.30
CA LYS A 577 16.13 -10.36 -51.18
C LYS A 577 14.70 -9.87 -51.42
N GLY A 578 14.50 -8.59 -51.78
CA GLY A 578 13.18 -8.01 -52.03
C GLY A 578 12.30 -7.81 -50.78
N LYS A 579 12.87 -7.96 -49.57
CA LYS A 579 12.17 -7.74 -48.28
C LYS A 579 12.07 -6.26 -47.90
N LEU A 580 13.01 -5.45 -48.37
CA LEU A 580 13.02 -4.00 -48.23
C LEU A 580 13.05 -3.39 -49.62
N LYS A 581 12.01 -2.63 -49.99
CA LYS A 581 12.00 -1.86 -51.23
C LYS A 581 12.30 -0.40 -50.91
N ILE A 582 13.26 0.19 -51.62
CA ILE A 582 13.61 1.61 -51.46
C ILE A 582 13.38 2.31 -52.80
N THR A 583 12.61 3.40 -52.78
CA THR A 583 12.41 4.28 -53.93
C THR A 583 12.78 5.72 -53.56
N GLY A 584 13.29 6.50 -54.52
CA GLY A 584 13.81 7.85 -54.25
C GLY A 584 15.32 7.84 -53.97
N ASN A 585 15.78 8.67 -53.04
CA ASN A 585 17.21 8.85 -52.75
C ASN A 585 17.77 7.69 -51.90
N ILE A 586 18.36 6.71 -52.55
CA ILE A 586 18.90 5.50 -51.91
C ILE A 586 20.10 5.82 -51.01
N MET A 587 20.95 6.77 -51.40
CA MET A 587 22.12 7.18 -50.60
C MET A 587 21.70 7.82 -49.28
N LEU A 588 20.55 8.50 -49.27
CA LEU A 588 19.98 9.10 -48.07
C LEU A 588 19.46 8.04 -47.09
N ALA A 589 18.92 6.92 -47.59
CA ALA A 589 18.49 5.79 -46.76
C ALA A 589 19.65 5.16 -45.95
N GLN A 590 20.87 5.16 -46.52
CA GLN A 590 22.05 4.59 -45.85
C GLN A 590 22.50 5.42 -44.65
N LYS A 591 22.18 6.73 -44.63
CA LYS A 591 22.50 7.63 -43.51
C LYS A 591 21.65 7.39 -42.25
N LEU A 592 20.64 6.53 -42.30
CA LEU A 592 19.76 6.21 -41.17
C LEU A 592 20.37 5.21 -40.18
N GLN A 593 21.39 4.44 -40.59
CA GLN A 593 22.01 3.42 -39.72
C GLN A 593 22.47 3.94 -38.35
N PRO A 594 23.08 5.14 -38.21
CA PRO A 594 23.52 5.67 -36.91
C PRO A 594 22.36 6.12 -36.00
N LEU A 595 21.15 6.32 -36.53
CA LEU A 595 19.96 6.65 -35.75
C LEU A 595 19.31 5.36 -35.19
N LEU A 596 19.34 4.27 -35.97
CA LEU A 596 18.72 2.99 -35.62
C LEU A 596 19.63 2.06 -34.79
N LYS A 597 20.94 2.27 -34.76
CA LYS A 597 21.92 1.40 -34.05
C LYS A 597 22.19 1.77 -32.59
N ALA A 598 21.65 2.87 -32.06
CA ALA A 598 21.93 3.28 -30.68
C ALA A 598 20.98 2.55 -29.70
N ASN A 599 21.53 1.55 -29.00
CA ASN A 599 20.97 0.87 -27.82
C ASN A 599 19.80 -0.12 -28.02
N ALA A 600 19.90 -1.01 -29.01
CA ALA A 600 19.14 -2.27 -29.00
C ALA A 600 19.73 -3.27 -27.97
N LYS A 601 19.56 -2.98 -26.68
CA LYS A 601 19.43 -4.00 -25.64
C LYS A 601 18.05 -3.77 -25.02
N LEU A 602 17.03 -4.27 -25.71
CA LEU A 602 15.75 -4.61 -25.10
C LEU A 602 15.92 -5.88 -24.28
#